data_AF-A0A534RTC8-F1
#
_entry.id   AF-A0A534RTC8-F1
#
_cell.length_a   1.000
_cell.length_b   1.000
_cell.length_c   1.000
_cell.angle_alpha   90.00
_cell.angle_beta   90.00
_cell.angle_gamma   90.00
#
_symmetry.space_group_name_H-M   'P 1'
#
loop_
_entity.id
_entity.type
_entity.pdbx_description
1 polymer ?
#
loop_
_entity_poly.entity_id
_entity_poly.type
_entity_poly.pdbx_seq_one_letter_code
_entity_poly.pdbx_strand_id
1 'polypeptide(L)'
;RSIDIVPTICDVLGLPAFPEFEGVSLLPLIAHDTSPPGELFARAANLEFPYRFALRTPRYKLIRTIETGREELYDLASDPGETRDLAAEAALAEVTRPLRDAMDAHRQPLRETGVQVRAVARDGRGHEIDLAVTASNTGTLADPDRVDLEDGDRLVLGPDGRTLRWTGQVGAHPVGIRFDRGPARPLGPLPAFEVRARVDGRDLPPPAIYLADGASHPASSPFVYRRVPASLFGGEREESPLLAGATPSFGAHGSEPVSIFLWRFPDERTGAVAPALDEAARRRLRALGYVE
;
A
#
# COMPACT_ATOMS: atom_id res chain seq x y z
N ARG A 1 16.20 -1.61 -9.09
CA ARG A 1 17.35 -2.54 -8.99
C ARG A 1 18.16 -2.41 -7.71
N SER A 2 17.83 -1.50 -6.77
CA SER A 2 18.48 -1.47 -5.46
C SER A 2 18.31 -2.79 -4.69
N ILE A 3 17.15 -3.45 -4.84
CA ILE A 3 16.84 -4.75 -4.23
C ILE A 3 17.72 -5.90 -4.76
N ASP A 4 18.37 -5.73 -5.91
CA ASP A 4 19.24 -6.73 -6.52
C ASP A 4 20.65 -6.73 -5.89
N ILE A 5 21.00 -5.70 -5.12
CA ILE A 5 22.34 -5.54 -4.55
C ILE A 5 22.64 -6.65 -3.54
N VAL A 6 21.73 -6.90 -2.59
CA VAL A 6 21.90 -7.92 -1.55
C VAL A 6 22.04 -9.33 -2.13
N PRO A 7 21.13 -9.82 -3.00
CA PRO A 7 21.30 -11.15 -3.62
C PRO A 7 22.56 -11.25 -4.47
N THR A 8 23.00 -10.16 -5.11
CA THR A 8 24.30 -10.13 -5.82
C THR A 8 25.47 -10.30 -4.85
N ILE A 9 25.47 -9.61 -3.71
CA ILE A 9 26.53 -9.76 -2.69
C ILE A 9 26.52 -11.20 -2.14
N CYS A 10 25.34 -11.77 -1.85
CA CYS A 10 25.22 -13.15 -1.40
C CYS A 10 25.85 -14.13 -2.39
N ASP A 11 25.56 -13.97 -3.68
CA ASP A 11 26.10 -14.80 -4.76
C ASP A 11 27.63 -14.66 -4.88
N VAL A 12 28.15 -13.43 -4.88
CA VAL A 12 29.61 -13.15 -4.84
C VAL A 12 30.29 -13.84 -3.66
N LEU A 13 29.64 -13.85 -2.50
CA LEU A 13 30.16 -14.44 -1.28
C LEU A 13 29.90 -15.95 -1.18
N GLY A 14 29.24 -16.59 -2.14
CA GLY A 14 28.86 -18.01 -2.08
C GLY A 14 27.94 -18.32 -0.90
N LEU A 15 27.06 -17.39 -0.53
CA LEU A 15 26.02 -17.57 0.48
C LEU A 15 24.77 -18.16 -0.15
N PRO A 16 23.92 -18.89 0.61
CA PRO A 16 22.65 -19.38 0.09
C PRO A 16 21.76 -18.21 -0.36
N ALA A 17 20.97 -18.44 -1.41
CA ALA A 17 19.88 -17.54 -1.78
C ALA A 17 18.80 -17.57 -0.70
N PHE A 18 18.24 -16.40 -0.39
CA PHE A 18 17.15 -16.27 0.56
C PHE A 18 15.84 -16.15 -0.22
N PRO A 19 14.91 -17.12 -0.10
CA PRO A 19 13.63 -17.12 -0.84
C PRO A 19 12.78 -15.86 -0.62
N GLU A 20 13.01 -15.15 0.48
CA GLU A 20 12.31 -13.91 0.84
C GLU A 20 12.81 -12.68 0.08
N PHE A 21 13.94 -12.78 -0.62
CA PHE A 21 14.45 -11.67 -1.44
C PHE A 21 13.73 -11.63 -2.78
N GLU A 22 13.06 -10.51 -3.03
CA GLU A 22 12.40 -10.23 -4.31
C GLU A 22 13.40 -9.90 -5.44
N GLY A 23 14.62 -9.45 -5.08
CA GLY A 23 15.67 -9.12 -6.03
C GLY A 23 16.43 -10.34 -6.55
N VAL A 24 17.17 -10.17 -7.63
CA VAL A 24 18.00 -11.24 -8.24
C VAL A 24 19.48 -10.84 -8.30
N SER A 25 20.38 -11.84 -8.30
CA SER A 25 21.81 -11.56 -8.51
C SER A 25 22.07 -10.97 -9.89
N LEU A 26 22.90 -9.93 -9.95
CA LEU A 26 23.34 -9.26 -11.18
C LEU A 26 24.60 -9.91 -11.78
N LEU A 27 25.22 -10.88 -11.11
CA LEU A 27 26.43 -11.54 -11.63
C LEU A 27 26.27 -12.14 -13.03
N PRO A 28 25.14 -12.82 -13.38
CA PRO A 28 24.95 -13.31 -14.74
C PRO A 28 24.96 -12.20 -15.80
N LEU A 29 24.45 -11.01 -15.46
CA LEU A 29 24.43 -9.86 -16.38
C LEU A 29 25.84 -9.33 -16.60
N ILE A 30 26.64 -9.23 -15.53
CA ILE A 30 28.04 -8.79 -15.58
C ILE A 30 28.89 -9.79 -16.37
N ALA A 31 28.66 -11.10 -16.19
CA ALA A 31 29.47 -12.15 -16.80
C ALA A 31 29.16 -12.39 -18.28
N HIS A 32 27.91 -12.18 -18.70
CA HIS A 32 27.44 -12.54 -20.05
C HIS A 32 27.08 -11.36 -20.95
N ASP A 33 27.29 -10.12 -20.48
CA ASP A 33 26.87 -8.88 -21.18
C ASP A 33 25.44 -8.98 -21.73
N THR A 34 24.56 -9.55 -20.92
CA THR A 34 23.16 -9.78 -21.29
C THR A 34 22.33 -8.58 -20.91
N SER A 35 21.33 -8.26 -21.73
CA SER A 35 20.38 -7.20 -21.39
C SER A 35 19.60 -7.61 -20.14
N PRO A 36 19.48 -6.71 -19.15
CA PRO A 36 18.77 -7.04 -17.93
C PRO A 36 17.26 -7.19 -18.21
N PRO A 37 16.51 -7.90 -17.34
CA PRO A 37 15.07 -8.11 -17.54
C PRO A 37 14.37 -6.78 -17.79
N GLY A 38 13.48 -6.78 -18.80
CA GLY A 38 13.01 -5.55 -19.44
C GLY A 38 12.20 -4.64 -18.53
N GLU A 39 11.51 -5.18 -17.52
CA GLU A 39 10.61 -4.43 -16.66
C GLU A 39 11.21 -4.10 -15.29
N LEU A 40 10.94 -2.88 -14.81
CA LEU A 40 11.32 -2.37 -13.50
C LEU A 40 10.12 -1.69 -12.84
N PHE A 41 9.86 -2.07 -11.60
CA PHE A 41 8.88 -1.40 -10.75
C PHE A 41 9.57 -0.49 -9.73
N ALA A 42 9.01 0.69 -9.48
CA ALA A 42 9.51 1.65 -8.51
C ALA A 42 8.37 2.30 -7.72
N ARG A 43 8.64 2.60 -6.45
CA ARG A 43 7.75 3.33 -5.55
C ARG A 43 8.45 4.59 -5.08
N ALA A 44 7.78 5.73 -5.22
CA ALA A 44 8.16 6.98 -4.58
C ALA A 44 7.21 7.24 -3.41
N ALA A 45 7.76 7.16 -2.20
CA ALA A 45 7.02 7.20 -0.93
C ALA A 45 7.56 8.28 0.02
N ASN A 46 7.94 9.45 -0.53
CA ASN A 46 8.35 10.60 0.27
C ASN A 46 7.10 11.37 0.71
N LEU A 47 6.99 11.75 1.98
CA LEU A 47 5.88 12.56 2.50
C LEU A 47 5.85 14.00 1.95
N GLU A 48 6.97 14.51 1.44
CA GLU A 48 7.07 15.84 0.81
C GLU A 48 6.48 15.87 -0.62
N PHE A 49 6.26 14.70 -1.23
CA PHE A 49 5.76 14.59 -2.60
C PHE A 49 4.59 13.60 -2.67
N PRO A 50 3.75 13.66 -3.71
CA PRO A 50 2.70 12.66 -3.88
C PRO A 50 3.28 11.24 -4.00
N TYR A 51 2.61 10.28 -3.36
CA TYR A 51 2.91 8.86 -3.56
C TYR A 51 2.74 8.48 -5.03
N ARG A 52 3.76 7.83 -5.60
CA ARG A 52 3.75 7.39 -7.00
C ARG A 52 4.27 5.98 -7.15
N PHE A 53 3.67 5.27 -8.09
CA PHE A 53 4.24 4.05 -8.66
C PHE A 53 4.72 4.32 -10.07
N ALA A 54 5.82 3.67 -10.46
CA ALA A 54 6.31 3.71 -11.82
C ALA A 54 6.63 2.30 -12.30
N LEU A 55 6.18 1.99 -13.51
CA LEU A 55 6.58 0.81 -14.26
C LEU A 55 7.42 1.26 -15.46
N ARG A 56 8.63 0.73 -15.58
CA ARG A 56 9.57 1.07 -16.64
C ARG A 56 9.96 -0.17 -17.42
N THR A 57 9.73 -0.11 -18.72
CA THR A 57 10.28 -1.05 -19.72
C THR A 57 11.48 -0.39 -20.43
N PRO A 58 12.17 -1.06 -21.39
CA PRO A 58 13.24 -0.40 -22.13
C PRO A 58 12.76 0.80 -22.95
N ARG A 59 11.51 0.76 -23.43
CA ARG A 59 10.94 1.79 -24.30
C ARG A 59 9.96 2.73 -23.60
N TYR A 60 9.17 2.25 -22.65
CA TYR A 60 8.11 3.06 -22.03
C TYR A 60 8.24 3.14 -20.53
N LYS A 61 7.83 4.26 -19.96
CA LYS A 61 7.61 4.43 -18.52
C LYS A 61 6.18 4.89 -18.27
N LEU A 62 5.45 4.13 -17.46
CA LEU A 62 4.15 4.51 -16.93
C LEU A 62 4.33 4.95 -15.47
N ILE A 63 3.78 6.10 -15.10
CA ILE A 63 3.73 6.60 -13.72
C ILE A 63 2.27 6.73 -13.33
N ARG A 64 1.91 6.31 -12.11
CA ARG A 64 0.58 6.54 -11.51
C ARG A 64 0.74 7.29 -10.20
N THR A 65 0.07 8.44 -10.09
CA THR A 65 0.03 9.24 -8.86
C THR A 65 -1.15 8.83 -8.00
N ILE A 66 -0.87 8.36 -6.78
CA ILE A 66 -1.90 7.84 -5.87
C ILE A 66 -2.84 8.92 -5.36
N GLU A 67 -2.40 10.16 -5.27
CA GLU A 67 -3.28 11.24 -4.85
C GLU A 67 -4.48 11.42 -5.78
N THR A 68 -4.26 11.44 -7.09
CA THR A 68 -5.29 11.79 -8.07
C THR A 68 -5.72 10.64 -8.95
N GLY A 69 -4.99 9.52 -8.93
CA GLY A 69 -5.15 8.44 -9.91
C GLY A 69 -4.50 8.76 -11.26
N ARG A 70 -4.01 9.99 -11.47
CA ARG A 70 -3.46 10.44 -12.76
C ARG A 70 -2.30 9.56 -13.19
N GLU A 71 -2.36 9.17 -14.45
CA GLU A 71 -1.31 8.47 -15.13
C GLU A 71 -0.49 9.39 -16.04
N GLU A 72 0.76 9.03 -16.24
CA GLU A 72 1.69 9.67 -17.17
C GLU A 72 2.43 8.59 -17.94
N LEU A 73 2.58 8.76 -19.25
CA LEU A 73 3.25 7.79 -20.13
C LEU A 73 4.32 8.48 -20.95
N TYR A 74 5.55 7.94 -20.91
CA TYR A 74 6.69 8.49 -21.64
C TYR A 74 7.32 7.42 -22.54
N ASP A 75 7.54 7.74 -23.83
CA ASP A 75 8.36 6.91 -24.74
C ASP A 75 9.83 7.32 -24.59
N LEU A 76 10.58 6.52 -23.83
CA LEU A 76 11.96 6.72 -23.47
C LEU A 76 12.94 6.59 -24.66
N ALA A 77 12.52 5.97 -25.76
CA ALA A 77 13.37 5.86 -26.95
C ALA A 77 13.40 7.17 -27.75
N SER A 78 12.27 7.89 -27.79
CA SER A 78 12.15 9.16 -28.50
C SER A 78 12.21 10.40 -27.59
N ASP A 79 11.88 10.23 -26.31
CA ASP A 79 11.86 11.26 -25.27
C ASP A 79 12.53 10.74 -23.99
N PRO A 80 13.86 10.57 -23.99
CA PRO A 80 14.60 10.11 -22.82
C PRO A 80 14.56 11.11 -21.66
N GLY A 81 14.19 12.37 -21.93
CA GLY A 81 14.02 13.42 -20.94
C GLY A 81 12.65 13.46 -20.26
N GLU A 82 11.71 12.59 -20.65
CA GLU A 82 10.36 12.50 -20.06
C GLU A 82 9.63 13.86 -20.11
N THR A 83 9.73 14.56 -21.25
CA THR A 83 9.20 15.91 -21.45
C THR A 83 7.80 15.94 -22.05
N ARG A 84 7.35 14.84 -22.68
CA ARG A 84 6.05 14.73 -23.33
C ARG A 84 5.25 13.56 -22.74
N ASP A 85 4.22 13.90 -21.97
CA ASP A 85 3.24 12.93 -21.48
C ASP A 85 2.29 12.49 -22.61
N LEU A 86 2.23 11.18 -22.83
CA LEU A 86 1.45 10.50 -23.87
C LEU A 86 0.22 9.77 -23.31
N ALA A 87 -0.08 9.88 -22.00
CA ALA A 87 -1.12 9.08 -21.34
C ALA A 87 -2.53 9.27 -21.92
N ALA A 88 -2.82 10.45 -22.49
CA ALA A 88 -4.10 10.77 -23.12
C ALA A 88 -4.18 10.36 -24.60
N GLU A 89 -3.10 9.86 -25.21
CA GLU A 89 -3.07 9.50 -26.62
C GLU A 89 -3.77 8.15 -26.87
N ALA A 90 -5.01 8.20 -27.36
CA ALA A 90 -5.82 7.01 -27.64
C ALA A 90 -5.13 5.98 -28.55
N ALA A 91 -4.26 6.43 -29.46
CA ALA A 91 -3.47 5.58 -30.34
C ALA A 91 -2.50 4.64 -29.59
N LEU A 92 -2.14 4.97 -28.35
CA LEU A 92 -1.24 4.17 -27.51
C LEU A 92 -1.99 3.24 -26.54
N ALA A 93 -3.32 3.16 -26.59
CA ALA A 93 -4.09 2.34 -25.66
C ALA A 93 -3.65 0.87 -25.60
N GLU A 94 -3.31 0.27 -26.76
CA GLU A 94 -2.81 -1.12 -26.83
C GLU A 94 -1.40 -1.28 -26.26
N VAL A 95 -0.60 -0.20 -26.21
CA VAL A 95 0.71 -0.17 -25.56
C VAL A 95 0.58 0.05 -24.06
N THR A 96 -0.35 0.91 -23.63
CA THR A 96 -0.54 1.27 -22.23
C THR A 96 -1.21 0.15 -21.43
N ARG A 97 -2.11 -0.62 -22.05
CA ARG A 97 -2.86 -1.68 -21.34
C ARG A 97 -1.95 -2.71 -20.65
N PRO A 98 -0.96 -3.33 -21.33
CA PRO A 98 -0.04 -4.26 -20.65
C PRO A 98 0.76 -3.63 -19.51
N LEU A 99 1.12 -2.34 -19.63
CA LEU A 99 1.83 -1.62 -18.57
C LEU A 99 0.94 -1.38 -17.34
N ARG A 100 -0.37 -1.12 -17.55
CA ARG A 100 -1.34 -1.01 -16.46
C ARG A 100 -1.53 -2.35 -15.77
N ASP A 101 -1.72 -3.42 -16.54
CA ASP A 101 -1.90 -4.77 -16.01
C ASP A 101 -0.71 -5.21 -15.16
N ALA A 102 0.53 -4.97 -15.64
CA ALA A 102 1.74 -5.25 -14.90
C ALA A 102 1.87 -4.36 -13.64
N MET A 103 1.55 -3.07 -13.72
CA MET A 103 1.55 -2.18 -12.55
C MET A 103 0.53 -2.64 -11.50
N ASP A 104 -0.66 -3.06 -11.91
CA ASP A 104 -1.69 -3.54 -11.01
C ASP A 104 -1.32 -4.90 -10.40
N ALA A 105 -0.61 -5.77 -11.14
CA ALA A 105 -0.04 -7.00 -10.60
C ALA A 105 0.99 -6.73 -9.49
N HIS A 106 1.92 -5.78 -9.69
CA HIS A 106 2.87 -5.35 -8.63
C HIS A 106 2.17 -4.75 -7.41
N ARG A 107 0.96 -4.19 -7.58
CA ARG A 107 0.16 -3.59 -6.50
C ARG A 107 -0.82 -4.57 -5.86
N GLN A 108 -1.05 -5.74 -6.45
CA GLN A 108 -1.98 -6.75 -5.91
C GLN A 108 -1.72 -7.07 -4.43
N PRO A 109 -0.48 -7.26 -3.95
CA PRO A 109 -0.23 -7.54 -2.53
C PRO A 109 -0.72 -6.44 -1.57
N LEU A 110 -0.82 -5.19 -2.03
CA LEU A 110 -1.34 -4.08 -1.22
C LEU A 110 -2.86 -4.20 -0.97
N ARG A 111 -3.59 -4.92 -1.84
CA ARG A 111 -5.01 -5.23 -1.67
C ARG A 111 -5.26 -6.30 -0.59
N GLU A 112 -4.21 -7.02 -0.18
CA GLU A 112 -4.27 -8.18 0.70
C GLU A 112 -3.45 -7.99 2.00
N THR A 113 -3.00 -6.76 2.27
CA THR A 113 -2.19 -6.42 3.45
C THR A 113 -2.62 -5.09 4.06
N GLY A 114 -2.23 -4.80 5.29
CA GLY A 114 -2.51 -3.53 5.95
C GLY A 114 -3.99 -3.32 6.29
N VAL A 115 -4.35 -2.06 6.57
CA VAL A 115 -5.73 -1.65 6.85
C VAL A 115 -6.44 -1.32 5.54
N GLN A 116 -7.66 -1.79 5.43
CA GLN A 116 -8.51 -1.64 4.26
C GLN A 116 -9.80 -0.91 4.65
N VAL A 117 -10.21 0.02 3.80
CA VAL A 117 -11.48 0.74 3.92
C VAL A 117 -12.22 0.61 2.59
N ARG A 118 -13.47 0.17 2.61
CA ARG A 118 -14.35 0.19 1.43
C ARG A 118 -15.66 0.88 1.76
N ALA A 119 -16.14 1.73 0.87
CA ALA A 119 -17.47 2.29 0.93
C ALA A 119 -18.30 1.77 -0.24
N VAL A 120 -19.60 1.61 0.00
CA VAL A 120 -20.56 1.15 -1.01
C VAL A 120 -21.92 1.81 -0.76
N ALA A 121 -22.51 2.34 -1.81
CA ALA A 121 -23.86 2.87 -1.80
C ALA A 121 -24.88 1.73 -1.90
N ARG A 122 -25.97 1.86 -1.15
CA ARG A 122 -26.99 0.82 -0.94
C ARG A 122 -28.34 1.17 -1.53
N ASP A 123 -28.60 2.45 -1.73
CA ASP A 123 -29.88 2.97 -2.22
C ASP A 123 -29.93 3.11 -3.76
N GLY A 124 -28.85 2.68 -4.45
CA GLY A 124 -28.71 2.76 -5.90
C GLY A 124 -28.34 4.15 -6.42
N ARG A 125 -27.98 5.10 -5.56
CA ARG A 125 -27.54 6.45 -5.93
C ARG A 125 -26.03 6.61 -5.69
N GLY A 126 -25.45 7.58 -6.38
CA GLY A 126 -24.09 8.03 -6.09
C GLY A 126 -24.11 8.99 -4.91
N HIS A 127 -23.12 8.86 -4.03
CA HIS A 127 -22.94 9.73 -2.87
C HIS A 127 -21.54 10.33 -2.82
N GLU A 128 -21.44 11.57 -2.34
CA GLU A 128 -20.15 12.18 -2.05
C GLU A 128 -19.63 11.67 -0.71
N ILE A 129 -18.37 11.23 -0.68
CA ILE A 129 -17.68 10.81 0.54
C ILE A 129 -16.52 11.75 0.88
N ASP A 130 -16.37 12.04 2.17
CA ASP A 130 -15.19 12.67 2.78
C ASP A 130 -14.79 11.85 4.00
N LEU A 131 -13.74 11.05 3.84
CA LEU A 131 -13.22 10.14 4.84
C LEU A 131 -11.81 10.55 5.26
N ALA A 132 -11.59 10.75 6.56
CA ALA A 132 -10.30 11.05 7.15
C ALA A 132 -9.90 9.98 8.16
N VAL A 133 -8.70 9.43 8.00
CA VAL A 133 -8.01 8.59 8.97
C VAL A 133 -6.90 9.42 9.60
N THR A 134 -6.91 9.56 10.92
CA THR A 134 -5.91 10.34 11.66
C THR A 134 -5.19 9.47 12.69
N ALA A 135 -3.89 9.27 12.52
CA ALA A 135 -3.05 8.54 13.47
C ALA A 135 -2.91 9.31 14.79
N SER A 136 -2.73 8.56 15.89
CA SER A 136 -2.40 9.12 17.20
C SER A 136 -1.10 9.94 17.15
N ASN A 137 -0.85 10.76 18.16
CA ASN A 137 0.33 11.63 18.27
C ASN A 137 1.68 10.89 18.22
N THR A 138 1.69 9.56 18.34
CA THR A 138 2.89 8.72 18.36
C THR A 138 3.09 7.88 17.10
N GLY A 139 2.20 7.98 16.12
CA GLY A 139 2.24 7.17 14.89
C GLY A 139 2.13 7.99 13.60
N THR A 140 2.52 7.34 12.50
CA THR A 140 2.28 7.80 11.13
C THR A 140 1.66 6.68 10.30
N LEU A 141 0.90 7.07 9.28
CA LEU A 141 0.33 6.22 8.24
C LEU A 141 1.30 6.19 7.06
N ALA A 142 1.37 5.07 6.35
CA ALA A 142 2.16 4.96 5.13
C ALA A 142 1.54 3.97 4.14
N ASP A 143 2.20 3.83 2.99
CA ASP A 143 1.78 3.01 1.85
C ASP A 143 0.29 3.17 1.53
N PRO A 144 -0.22 4.42 1.41
CA PRO A 144 -1.58 4.64 0.96
C PRO A 144 -1.73 4.09 -0.45
N ASP A 145 -2.87 3.46 -0.72
CA ASP A 145 -3.23 3.10 -2.08
C ASP A 145 -4.74 3.23 -2.31
N ARG A 146 -5.09 3.47 -3.57
CA ARG A 146 -6.47 3.55 -4.07
C ARG A 146 -6.95 2.15 -4.45
N VAL A 147 -8.19 1.82 -4.13
CA VAL A 147 -8.84 0.58 -4.58
C VAL A 147 -10.11 0.94 -5.32
N ASP A 148 -10.03 0.83 -6.64
CA ASP A 148 -11.14 1.01 -7.58
C ASP A 148 -11.79 2.41 -7.53
N LEU A 149 -11.05 3.42 -7.02
CA LEU A 149 -11.46 4.83 -7.00
C LEU A 149 -11.44 5.46 -8.40
N GLU A 150 -12.42 6.30 -8.71
CA GLU A 150 -12.64 6.89 -10.04
C GLU A 150 -11.78 8.14 -10.31
N ASP A 151 -11.70 8.52 -11.59
CA ASP A 151 -11.09 9.77 -12.02
C ASP A 151 -11.86 10.96 -11.40
N GLY A 152 -11.17 11.74 -10.56
CA GLY A 152 -11.76 12.84 -9.78
C GLY A 152 -11.68 12.63 -8.27
N ASP A 153 -11.59 11.37 -7.82
CA ASP A 153 -11.34 11.07 -6.41
C ASP A 153 -9.91 11.50 -6.00
N ARG A 154 -9.78 11.94 -4.76
CA ARG A 154 -8.51 12.41 -4.17
C ARG A 154 -8.16 11.59 -2.94
N LEU A 155 -6.92 11.13 -2.84
CA LEU A 155 -6.35 10.42 -1.68
C LEU A 155 -5.07 11.11 -1.19
N VAL A 156 -5.21 12.00 -0.21
CA VAL A 156 -4.11 12.84 0.26
C VAL A 156 -3.58 12.32 1.58
N LEU A 157 -2.30 11.95 1.63
CA LEU A 157 -1.57 11.79 2.89
C LEU A 157 -0.91 13.12 3.26
N GLY A 158 -1.21 13.63 4.46
CA GLY A 158 -0.61 14.87 4.96
C GLY A 158 0.92 14.78 5.05
N PRO A 159 1.63 15.92 5.01
CA PRO A 159 3.09 15.96 4.99
C PRO A 159 3.73 15.45 6.29
N ASP A 160 2.96 15.42 7.40
CA ASP A 160 3.36 14.82 8.66
C ASP A 160 3.13 13.30 8.71
N GLY A 161 2.51 12.73 7.66
CA GLY A 161 2.10 11.33 7.59
C GLY A 161 0.99 10.98 8.60
N ARG A 162 0.30 11.95 9.20
CA ARG A 162 -0.65 11.70 10.30
C ARG A 162 -2.08 11.58 9.83
N THR A 163 -2.45 12.29 8.78
CA THR A 163 -3.82 12.29 8.26
C THR A 163 -3.84 11.81 6.82
N LEU A 164 -4.58 10.73 6.57
CA LEU A 164 -4.93 10.26 5.22
C LEU A 164 -6.38 10.64 4.96
N ARG A 165 -6.63 11.41 3.91
CA ARG A 165 -7.98 11.87 3.54
C ARG A 165 -8.36 11.40 2.14
N TRP A 166 -9.50 10.75 2.04
CA TRP A 166 -10.16 10.39 0.80
C TRP A 166 -11.38 11.27 0.60
N THR A 167 -11.46 11.96 -0.54
CA THR A 167 -12.67 12.63 -1.00
C THR A 167 -13.04 12.13 -2.39
N GLY A 168 -14.30 11.81 -2.63
CA GLY A 168 -14.68 11.18 -3.89
C GLY A 168 -16.16 10.81 -4.01
N GLN A 169 -16.46 9.90 -4.92
CA GLN A 169 -17.79 9.35 -5.14
C GLN A 169 -17.88 7.88 -4.72
N VAL A 170 -19.06 7.49 -4.22
CA VAL A 170 -19.37 6.11 -3.86
C VAL A 170 -20.64 5.69 -4.57
N GLY A 171 -20.55 4.62 -5.35
CA GLY A 171 -21.68 3.98 -6.03
C GLY A 171 -21.96 2.58 -5.51
N ALA A 172 -22.71 1.79 -6.29
CA ALA A 172 -23.08 0.42 -5.92
C ALA A 172 -21.90 -0.57 -5.92
N HIS A 173 -20.79 -0.22 -6.58
CA HIS A 173 -19.56 -1.01 -6.56
C HIS A 173 -18.71 -0.58 -5.34
N PRO A 174 -18.18 -1.52 -4.54
CA PRO A 174 -17.30 -1.19 -3.43
C PRO A 174 -16.01 -0.54 -3.94
N VAL A 175 -15.73 0.66 -3.42
CA VAL A 175 -14.50 1.42 -3.73
C VAL A 175 -13.87 1.86 -2.42
N GLY A 176 -12.58 2.21 -2.42
CA GLY A 176 -11.99 2.81 -1.24
C GLY A 176 -10.48 2.87 -1.23
N ILE A 177 -9.92 2.74 -0.04
CA ILE A 177 -8.51 3.02 0.22
C ILE A 177 -7.90 1.94 1.09
N ARG A 178 -6.57 1.91 1.08
CA ARG A 178 -5.78 1.14 2.04
C ARG A 178 -4.62 1.97 2.55
N PHE A 179 -4.12 1.60 3.72
CA PHE A 179 -2.91 2.17 4.31
C PHE A 179 -2.27 1.17 5.25
N ASP A 180 -1.05 1.46 5.68
CA ASP A 180 -0.28 0.62 6.58
C ASP A 180 0.45 1.48 7.63
N ARG A 181 1.25 0.81 8.47
CA ARG A 181 2.13 1.43 9.46
C ARG A 181 3.25 2.23 8.79
N GLY A 182 3.54 3.39 9.39
CA GLY A 182 4.60 4.29 8.94
C GLY A 182 6.01 3.70 9.02
N PRO A 183 6.96 4.26 8.23
CA PRO A 183 8.36 3.83 8.19
C PRO A 183 9.11 4.03 9.52
N ALA A 184 8.55 4.81 10.46
CA ALA A 184 9.11 4.97 11.80
C ALA A 184 9.02 3.69 12.65
N ARG A 185 8.09 2.77 12.33
CA ARG A 185 7.91 1.49 13.03
C ARG A 185 7.57 0.35 12.04
N PRO A 186 8.50 0.00 11.13
CA PRO A 186 8.23 -0.99 10.09
C PRO A 186 8.03 -2.41 10.63
N LEU A 187 8.46 -2.67 11.86
CA LEU A 187 8.32 -3.94 12.57
C LEU A 187 7.39 -3.84 13.80
N GLY A 188 6.81 -2.66 14.07
CA GLY A 188 5.95 -2.41 15.22
C GLY A 188 4.46 -2.59 14.91
N PRO A 189 3.60 -2.61 15.93
CA PRO A 189 2.16 -2.69 15.72
C PRO A 189 1.63 -1.46 14.99
N LEU A 190 0.46 -1.60 14.37
CA LEU A 190 -0.29 -0.47 13.80
C LEU A 190 -0.56 0.59 14.89
N PRO A 191 -0.34 1.88 14.62
CA PRO A 191 -0.66 2.93 15.58
C PRO A 191 -2.17 3.02 15.83
N ALA A 192 -2.56 3.57 16.98
CA ALA A 192 -3.95 3.97 17.20
C ALA A 192 -4.35 5.05 16.19
N PHE A 193 -5.61 5.06 15.75
CA PHE A 193 -6.11 6.04 14.79
C PHE A 193 -7.60 6.32 14.97
N GLU A 194 -8.04 7.50 14.55
CA GLU A 194 -9.45 7.88 14.41
C GLU A 194 -9.87 7.79 12.94
N VAL A 195 -11.07 7.30 12.67
CA VAL A 195 -11.73 7.34 11.37
C VAL A 195 -12.98 8.21 11.48
N ARG A 196 -13.01 9.29 10.70
CA ARG A 196 -14.18 10.14 10.50
C ARG A 196 -14.63 10.01 9.07
N ALA A 197 -15.90 9.70 8.85
CA ALA A 197 -16.47 9.61 7.51
C ALA A 197 -17.74 10.43 7.42
N ARG A 198 -17.82 11.27 6.39
CA ARG A 198 -18.99 12.05 6.04
C ARG A 198 -19.50 11.62 4.67
N VAL A 199 -20.82 11.50 4.56
CA VAL A 199 -21.52 11.20 3.32
C VAL A 199 -22.54 12.31 3.07
N ASP A 200 -22.51 12.91 1.88
CA ASP A 200 -23.32 14.08 1.50
C ASP A 200 -23.29 15.19 2.56
N GLY A 201 -22.10 15.41 3.12
CA GLY A 201 -21.85 16.41 4.16
C GLY A 201 -22.30 16.04 5.58
N ARG A 202 -22.81 14.84 5.83
CA ARG A 202 -23.25 14.38 7.17
C ARG A 202 -22.33 13.30 7.73
N ASP A 203 -22.01 13.37 9.02
CA ASP A 203 -21.25 12.30 9.68
C ASP A 203 -22.05 10.98 9.62
N LEU A 204 -21.38 9.90 9.22
CA LEU A 204 -22.00 8.58 9.20
C LEU A 204 -22.21 8.08 10.63
N PRO A 205 -23.39 7.54 10.97
CA PRO A 205 -23.63 7.00 12.29
C PRO A 205 -22.91 5.65 12.47
N PRO A 206 -22.67 5.19 13.71
CA PRO A 206 -21.99 3.92 13.96
C PRO A 206 -22.58 2.70 13.23
N PRO A 207 -23.92 2.55 13.08
CA PRO A 207 -24.52 1.46 12.31
C PRO A 207 -24.17 1.43 10.81
N ALA A 208 -23.65 2.52 10.23
CA ALA A 208 -23.17 2.55 8.85
C ALA A 208 -21.76 1.96 8.69
N ILE A 209 -21.02 1.80 9.79
CA ILE A 209 -19.62 1.38 9.80
C ILE A 209 -19.53 -0.05 10.29
N TYR A 210 -18.96 -0.92 9.47
CA TYR A 210 -18.78 -2.34 9.69
C TYR A 210 -17.30 -2.65 9.91
N LEU A 211 -16.98 -3.41 10.95
CA LEU A 211 -15.62 -3.71 11.37
C LEU A 211 -15.28 -5.19 11.17
N ALA A 212 -14.01 -5.46 10.84
CA ALA A 212 -13.45 -6.80 10.60
C ALA A 212 -14.25 -7.62 9.57
N ASP A 213 -14.93 -8.68 10.01
CA ASP A 213 -15.71 -9.60 9.15
C ASP A 213 -16.99 -8.99 8.56
N GLY A 214 -17.33 -7.76 8.98
CA GLY A 214 -18.48 -7.04 8.50
C GLY A 214 -19.74 -7.23 9.35
N ALA A 215 -19.64 -7.78 10.55
CA ALA A 215 -20.78 -7.97 11.45
C ALA A 215 -20.83 -6.97 12.63
N SER A 216 -19.67 -6.43 13.04
CA SER A 216 -19.58 -5.54 14.19
C SER A 216 -19.64 -4.06 13.80
N HIS A 217 -20.20 -3.24 14.67
CA HIS A 217 -20.23 -1.78 14.53
C HIS A 217 -19.37 -1.11 15.60
N PRO A 218 -18.76 0.06 15.32
CA PRO A 218 -18.10 0.84 16.36
C PRO A 218 -19.11 1.35 17.39
N ALA A 219 -18.64 1.66 18.61
CA ALA A 219 -19.48 2.27 19.64
C ALA A 219 -19.75 3.77 19.40
N SER A 220 -18.91 4.43 18.60
CA SER A 220 -18.96 5.87 18.32
C SER A 220 -18.63 6.17 16.87
N SER A 221 -19.09 7.33 16.40
CA SER A 221 -18.64 7.98 15.18
C SER A 221 -18.24 9.43 15.54
N PRO A 222 -16.99 9.86 15.33
CA PRO A 222 -15.87 9.13 14.72
C PRO A 222 -15.51 7.82 15.44
N PHE A 223 -15.04 6.83 14.67
CA PHE A 223 -14.55 5.57 15.20
C PHE A 223 -13.10 5.76 15.67
N VAL A 224 -12.75 5.22 16.84
CA VAL A 224 -11.38 5.26 17.35
C VAL A 224 -10.87 3.84 17.53
N TYR A 225 -9.85 3.48 16.76
CA TYR A 225 -9.09 2.25 16.95
C TYR A 225 -7.97 2.48 17.97
N ARG A 226 -7.93 1.62 19.00
CA ARG A 226 -6.93 1.65 20.06
C ARG A 226 -6.28 0.29 20.23
N ARG A 227 -5.06 0.28 20.75
CA ARG A 227 -4.40 -0.92 21.24
C ARG A 227 -4.10 -0.77 22.72
N VAL A 228 -4.29 -1.87 23.44
CA VAL A 228 -3.89 -2.00 24.83
C VAL A 228 -2.41 -2.42 24.85
N PRO A 229 -1.52 -1.63 25.48
CA PRO A 229 -0.11 -1.99 25.61
C PRO A 229 0.07 -3.35 26.28
N ALA A 230 1.17 -4.03 25.96
CA ALA A 230 1.54 -5.27 26.64
C ALA A 230 1.64 -5.02 28.15
N SER A 231 1.02 -5.90 28.94
CA SER A 231 1.20 -5.93 30.39
C SER A 231 2.33 -6.90 30.73
N LEU A 232 2.81 -6.88 31.99
CA LEU A 232 3.86 -7.79 32.48
C LEU A 232 3.59 -9.28 32.22
N PHE A 233 2.33 -9.67 31.96
CA PHE A 233 1.91 -11.06 31.73
C PHE A 233 1.14 -11.27 30.42
N GLY A 234 1.12 -10.29 29.50
CA GLY A 234 0.37 -10.40 28.26
C GLY A 234 0.94 -9.55 27.13
N GLY A 235 0.96 -10.09 25.92
CA GLY A 235 1.31 -9.34 24.71
C GLY A 235 0.32 -8.20 24.44
N GLU A 236 0.71 -7.27 23.56
CA GLU A 236 -0.18 -6.20 23.12
C GLU A 236 -1.42 -6.76 22.43
N ARG A 237 -2.60 -6.17 22.71
CA ARG A 237 -3.88 -6.61 22.14
C ARG A 237 -4.65 -5.42 21.58
N GLU A 238 -5.47 -5.65 20.57
CA GLU A 238 -6.40 -4.63 20.07
C GLU A 238 -7.55 -4.48 21.07
N GLU A 239 -8.02 -3.25 21.28
CA GLU A 239 -9.23 -3.01 22.05
C GLU A 239 -10.45 -3.33 21.19
N SER A 240 -11.44 -4.03 21.73
CA SER A 240 -12.66 -4.34 20.99
C SER A 240 -13.39 -3.06 20.56
N PRO A 241 -13.91 -3.00 19.32
CA PRO A 241 -13.98 -4.08 18.32
C PRO A 241 -12.65 -4.27 17.56
N LEU A 242 -12.29 -5.54 17.33
CA LEU A 242 -11.07 -5.91 16.58
C LEU A 242 -11.22 -5.53 15.11
N LEU A 243 -10.11 -5.22 14.44
CA LEU A 243 -10.08 -5.01 12.99
C LEU A 243 -9.48 -6.19 12.22
N ALA A 244 -8.68 -7.01 12.90
CA ALA A 244 -8.03 -8.15 12.29
C ALA A 244 -9.05 -9.16 11.76
N GLY A 245 -9.03 -9.43 10.46
CA GLY A 245 -9.97 -10.32 9.79
C GLY A 245 -9.71 -10.49 8.30
N ALA A 246 -10.51 -11.35 7.67
CA ALA A 246 -10.53 -11.48 6.21
C ALA A 246 -11.36 -10.36 5.56
N THR A 247 -11.31 -10.25 4.24
CA THR A 247 -12.16 -9.33 3.49
C THR A 247 -13.64 -9.59 3.79
N PRO A 248 -14.41 -8.59 4.24
CA PRO A 248 -15.81 -8.76 4.58
C PRO A 248 -16.67 -8.93 3.32
N SER A 249 -17.85 -9.53 3.49
CA SER A 249 -18.88 -9.49 2.46
C SER A 249 -19.46 -8.08 2.40
N PHE A 250 -19.37 -7.45 1.22
CA PHE A 250 -20.02 -6.16 0.97
C PHE A 250 -21.52 -6.30 0.73
N GLY A 251 -22.18 -7.36 1.22
CA GLY A 251 -23.62 -7.61 1.09
C GLY A 251 -24.51 -6.58 1.80
N ALA A 252 -25.79 -6.56 1.44
CA ALA A 252 -26.77 -5.58 1.95
C ALA A 252 -27.12 -5.85 3.41
N HIS A 253 -26.47 -5.12 4.30
CA HIS A 253 -26.84 -5.02 5.71
C HIS A 253 -27.05 -3.53 6.04
N GLY A 254 -28.02 -3.24 6.91
CA GLY A 254 -28.28 -1.89 7.43
C GLY A 254 -29.31 -1.06 6.67
N SER A 255 -29.76 0.03 7.31
CA SER A 255 -30.73 1.00 6.80
C SER A 255 -30.09 2.25 6.20
N GLU A 256 -28.77 2.40 6.32
CA GLU A 256 -28.03 3.59 5.91
C GLU A 256 -27.74 3.55 4.41
N PRO A 257 -27.78 4.71 3.71
CA PRO A 257 -27.63 4.76 2.25
C PRO A 257 -26.21 4.39 1.80
N VAL A 258 -25.20 4.59 2.66
CA VAL A 258 -23.82 4.19 2.41
C VAL A 258 -23.33 3.35 3.59
N SER A 259 -22.67 2.24 3.29
CA SER A 259 -21.96 1.41 4.26
C SER A 259 -20.46 1.57 4.09
N ILE A 260 -19.73 1.68 5.19
CA ILE A 260 -18.27 1.62 5.23
C ILE A 260 -17.83 0.32 5.89
N PHE A 261 -16.86 -0.36 5.30
CA PHE A 261 -16.23 -1.57 5.83
C PHE A 261 -14.77 -1.25 6.14
N LEU A 262 -14.35 -1.52 7.37
CA LEU A 262 -13.00 -1.30 7.85
C LEU A 262 -12.45 -2.60 8.45
N TRP A 263 -11.39 -3.14 7.86
CA TRP A 263 -10.72 -4.35 8.36
C TRP A 263 -9.21 -4.24 8.16
N ARG A 264 -8.49 -5.17 8.76
CA ARG A 264 -7.04 -5.29 8.64
C ARG A 264 -6.66 -6.73 8.41
N PHE A 265 -5.78 -6.99 7.44
CA PHE A 265 -5.21 -8.32 7.30
C PHE A 265 -4.26 -8.61 8.48
N PRO A 266 -4.29 -9.83 9.06
CA PRO A 266 -3.34 -10.22 10.09
C PRO A 266 -1.88 -10.05 9.61
N ASP A 267 -0.99 -9.59 10.48
CA ASP A 267 0.43 -9.43 10.12
C ASP A 267 1.08 -10.81 9.93
N GLU A 268 1.29 -11.23 8.68
CA GLU A 268 1.97 -12.50 8.37
C GLU A 268 3.47 -12.48 8.74
N ARG A 269 4.08 -11.30 8.83
CA ARG A 269 5.54 -11.13 8.93
C ARG A 269 6.16 -11.27 10.33
N THR A 270 5.38 -11.58 11.34
CA THR A 270 5.86 -11.68 12.75
C THR A 270 6.62 -12.98 13.06
N GLY A 271 7.07 -13.75 12.05
CA GLY A 271 7.73 -15.05 12.22
C GLY A 271 9.03 -15.29 11.45
N ALA A 272 9.46 -14.37 10.57
CA ALA A 272 10.71 -14.56 9.83
C ALA A 272 11.92 -14.27 10.72
N VAL A 273 12.43 -15.30 11.39
CA VAL A 273 13.74 -15.26 12.04
C VAL A 273 14.78 -15.15 10.94
N ALA A 274 15.55 -14.04 10.93
CA ALA A 274 16.69 -13.92 10.03
C ALA A 274 17.60 -15.15 10.23
N PRO A 275 17.92 -15.90 9.17
CA PRO A 275 18.75 -17.08 9.30
C PRO A 275 20.09 -16.69 9.91
N ALA A 276 20.54 -17.47 10.90
CA ALA A 276 21.81 -17.22 11.57
C ALA A 276 22.96 -17.31 10.55
N LEU A 277 23.70 -16.22 10.37
CA LEU A 277 24.92 -16.21 9.55
C LEU A 277 25.95 -17.17 10.17
N ASP A 278 26.53 -18.04 9.35
CA ASP A 278 27.63 -18.89 9.78
C ASP A 278 28.96 -18.09 9.90
N GLU A 279 29.97 -18.69 10.52
CA GLU A 279 31.24 -18.01 10.79
C GLU A 279 32.09 -17.77 9.53
N ALA A 280 31.81 -18.47 8.43
CA ALA A 280 32.47 -18.21 7.15
C ALA A 280 31.88 -16.96 6.49
N ALA A 281 30.55 -16.83 6.50
CA ALA A 281 29.81 -15.66 6.05
C ALA A 281 30.19 -14.41 6.85
N ARG A 282 30.25 -14.52 8.19
CA ARG A 282 30.71 -13.41 9.06
C ARG A 282 32.11 -12.94 8.71
N ARG A 283 33.07 -13.85 8.53
CA ARG A 283 34.45 -13.48 8.16
C ARG A 283 34.54 -12.76 6.83
N ARG A 284 33.75 -13.17 5.82
CA ARG A 284 33.67 -12.48 4.53
C ARG A 284 33.11 -11.06 4.66
N LEU A 285 32.06 -10.88 5.46
CA LEU A 285 31.46 -9.57 5.70
C LEU A 285 32.39 -8.63 6.49
N ARG A 286 33.15 -9.15 7.46
CA ARG A 286 34.21 -8.36 8.14
C ARG A 286 35.29 -7.90 7.18
N ALA A 287 35.73 -8.77 6.26
CA ALA A 287 36.73 -8.41 5.24
C ALA A 287 36.24 -7.30 4.29
N LEU A 288 34.92 -7.15 4.13
CA LEU A 288 34.28 -6.10 3.34
C LEU A 288 33.84 -4.87 4.17
N GLY A 289 34.08 -4.87 5.50
CA GLY A 289 33.75 -3.76 6.40
C GLY A 289 32.27 -3.63 6.79
N TYR A 290 31.45 -4.66 6.57
CA TYR A 290 30.00 -4.63 6.85
C TYR A 290 29.61 -5.10 8.25
N VAL A 291 30.52 -5.75 8.99
CA VAL A 291 30.29 -6.28 10.34
C VAL A 291 31.59 -6.07 11.12
N GLU A 292 31.51 -5.65 12.40
CA GLU A 292 32.66 -5.61 13.31
C GLU A 292 33.01 -6.99 13.87
#